data_AF-B8LBR0-F1
#
_entry.id   AF-B8LBR0-F1
#
_cell.length_a   1.000
_cell.length_b   1.000
_cell.length_c   1.000
_cell.angle_alpha   90.00
_cell.angle_beta   90.00
_cell.angle_gamma   90.00
#
_symmetry.space_group_name_H-M   'P 1'
#
loop_
_entity.id
_entity.type
_entity.pdbx_description
1 polymer ?
#
loop_
_entity_poly.entity_id
_entity_poly.type
_entity_poly.pdbx_seq_one_letter_code
_entity_poly.pdbx_strand_id
1 'polypeptide(L)' 'VVTSTTGNADAPENADRFVRWMKRKSTEPSQPFKHCAYAVLGLGDSNYDVFCAVGKVIDKKLSDLGGSRALPLACADEAT' A
#
# COMPACT_ATOMS: atom_id res chain seq x y z
N VAL A 1 7.93 2.14 0.49
CA VAL A 1 6.98 1.96 1.61
C VAL A 1 7.00 0.51 2.04
N VAL A 2 7.07 0.24 3.34
CA VAL A 2 6.98 -1.11 3.91
C VAL A 2 5.81 -1.13 4.89
N THR A 3 4.89 -2.09 4.76
CA THR A 3 3.71 -2.16 5.62
C THR A 3 3.25 -3.61 5.79
N SER A 4 2.87 -3.98 7.01
CA SER A 4 2.17 -5.24 7.27
C SER A 4 0.67 -5.10 7.03
N THR A 5 0.00 -6.23 6.91
CA THR A 5 -1.46 -6.34 6.98
C THR A 5 -1.81 -7.02 8.29
N THR A 6 -2.75 -6.47 9.05
CA THR A 6 -3.14 -6.99 10.37
C THR A 6 -4.60 -7.44 10.36
N GLY A 7 -4.90 -8.55 11.05
CA GLY A 7 -6.25 -9.04 11.25
C GLY A 7 -7.02 -9.22 9.93
N ASN A 8 -8.15 -8.54 9.80
CA ASN A 8 -9.08 -8.66 8.67
C ASN A 8 -8.71 -7.75 7.49
N ALA A 9 -7.50 -7.84 6.98
CA ALA A 9 -7.02 -7.05 5.84
C ALA A 9 -6.86 -5.54 6.13
N ASP A 10 -6.66 -5.17 7.39
CA ASP A 10 -6.55 -3.78 7.83
C ASP A 10 -5.10 -3.32 7.99
N ALA A 11 -4.93 -2.00 7.97
CA ALA A 11 -3.64 -1.36 8.21
C ALA A 11 -3.25 -1.47 9.70
N PRO A 12 -1.94 -1.61 10.00
CA PRO A 12 -1.44 -1.48 11.35
C PRO A 12 -1.84 -0.13 11.95
N GLU A 13 -2.01 -0.07 13.27
CA GLU A 13 -2.50 1.14 13.97
C GLU A 13 -1.66 2.39 13.66
N ASN A 14 -0.34 2.24 13.58
CA ASN A 14 0.58 3.33 13.25
C ASN A 14 0.47 3.82 11.77
N ALA A 15 -0.14 3.03 10.89
CA ALA A 15 -0.33 3.32 9.48
C ALA A 15 -1.79 3.67 9.11
N ASP A 16 -2.76 3.45 10.01
CA ASP A 16 -4.19 3.63 9.75
C ASP A 16 -4.52 5.04 9.24
N ARG A 17 -4.01 6.09 9.91
CA ARG A 17 -4.26 7.48 9.50
C ARG A 17 -3.80 7.75 8.06
N PHE A 18 -2.64 7.22 7.68
CA PHE A 18 -2.07 7.39 6.35
C PHE A 18 -2.88 6.64 5.29
N VAL A 19 -3.25 5.38 5.57
CA VAL A 19 -4.05 4.55 4.67
C VAL A 19 -5.45 5.14 4.47
N ARG A 20 -6.08 5.65 5.53
CA ARG A 20 -7.37 6.37 5.44
C ARG A 20 -7.24 7.64 4.59
N TRP A 21 -6.17 8.42 4.77
CA TRP A 21 -5.92 9.61 3.96
C TRP A 21 -5.79 9.27 2.47
N MET A 22 -5.02 8.22 2.12
CA MET A 22 -4.89 7.75 0.73
C MET A 22 -6.22 7.23 0.16
N LYS A 23 -7.00 6.48 0.94
CA LYS A 23 -8.33 5.99 0.53
C LYS A 23 -9.28 7.13 0.19
N ARG A 24 -9.29 8.20 1.00
CA ARG A 24 -10.17 9.38 0.84
C ARG A 24 -9.74 10.31 -0.29
N LYS A 25 -8.46 10.35 -0.65
CA LYS A 25 -8.01 11.14 -1.80
C LYS A 25 -8.56 10.54 -3.08
N SER A 26 -9.47 11.30 -3.69
CA SER A 26 -9.86 11.13 -5.10
C SER A 26 -8.68 11.52 -5.99
N THR A 27 -8.67 11.02 -7.22
CA THR A 27 -7.78 11.44 -8.32
C THR A 27 -8.06 12.91 -8.68
N GLU A 28 -7.73 13.82 -7.77
CA GLU A 28 -7.79 15.27 -7.96
C GLU A 28 -6.55 15.76 -8.74
N PRO A 29 -6.63 16.93 -9.44
CA PRO A 29 -5.60 17.38 -10.38
C PRO A 29 -4.20 17.53 -9.79
N SER A 30 -4.10 17.71 -8.47
CA SER A 30 -2.85 18.02 -7.77
C SER A 30 -1.75 16.95 -7.88
N GLN A 31 -2.07 15.70 -8.27
CA GLN A 31 -1.11 14.61 -8.51
C GLN A 31 0.12 14.69 -7.58
N PRO A 32 -0.09 14.60 -6.24
CA PRO A 32 0.91 15.00 -5.25
C PRO A 32 2.21 14.19 -5.32
N PHE A 33 2.20 13.04 -5.99
CA PHE A 33 3.36 12.17 -6.14
C PHE A 33 3.95 12.18 -7.56
N LYS A 34 3.56 13.13 -8.43
CA LYS A 34 4.01 13.20 -9.85
C LYS A 34 5.53 13.07 -10.07
N HIS A 35 6.33 13.55 -9.13
CA HIS A 35 7.79 13.52 -9.20
C HIS A 35 8.43 12.55 -8.21
N CYS A 36 7.65 11.61 -7.69
CA CYS A 36 8.09 10.61 -6.72
C CYS A 36 8.15 9.24 -7.37
N ALA A 37 9.35 8.66 -7.42
CA ALA A 37 9.53 7.24 -7.66
C ALA A 37 9.29 6.46 -6.35
N TYR A 38 8.53 5.36 -6.39
CA TYR A 38 8.23 4.57 -5.21
C TYR A 38 8.32 3.07 -5.47
N ALA A 39 8.51 2.31 -4.39
CA ALA A 39 8.35 0.86 -4.35
C ALA A 39 7.60 0.49 -3.07
N VAL A 40 6.81 -0.58 -3.12
CA VAL A 40 6.06 -1.07 -1.96
C VAL A 40 6.45 -2.52 -1.67
N LEU A 41 6.73 -2.81 -0.40
CA LEU A 41 6.85 -4.15 0.13
C LEU A 41 5.71 -4.38 1.12
N GLY A 42 4.78 -5.26 0.78
CA GLY A 42 3.73 -5.73 1.68
C GLY A 42 4.25 -6.90 2.50
N LEU A 43 4.06 -6.84 3.82
CA LEU A 43 4.26 -7.99 4.70
C LEU A 43 2.89 -8.62 4.97
N GLY A 44 2.80 -9.94 4.86
CA GLY A 44 1.58 -10.67 5.13
C GLY A 44 1.85 -12.15 5.29
N ASP A 45 0.77 -12.90 5.43
CA ASP A 45 0.79 -14.35 5.57
C ASP A 45 -0.21 -14.91 4.56
N SER A 46 0.25 -15.79 3.68
CA SER A 46 -0.57 -16.39 2.62
C SER A 46 -1.64 -17.36 3.13
N ASN A 47 -1.60 -17.76 4.40
CA ASN A 47 -2.65 -18.53 5.06
C ASN A 47 -3.91 -17.69 5.34
N TYR A 48 -3.83 -16.36 5.22
CA TYR A 48 -4.98 -15.47 5.36
C TYR A 48 -5.60 -15.15 3.99
N ASP A 49 -6.93 -15.04 3.96
CA ASP A 49 -7.71 -14.82 2.73
C ASP A 49 -7.25 -13.61 1.90
N VAL A 50 -6.72 -12.57 2.55
CA VAL A 50 -6.34 -11.32 1.89
C VAL A 50 -4.85 -11.00 2.08
N PHE A 51 -4.01 -11.78 1.40
CA PHE A 51 -2.57 -11.59 1.40
C PHE A 51 -2.13 -10.18 0.94
N CYS A 52 -1.29 -9.51 1.74
CA CYS A 52 -0.76 -8.15 1.51
C CYS A 52 -1.80 -7.07 1.17
N ALA A 53 -3.02 -7.15 1.71
CA ALA A 53 -4.11 -6.25 1.34
C ALA A 53 -3.73 -4.76 1.38
N VAL A 54 -3.07 -4.36 2.46
CA VAL A 54 -2.69 -2.96 2.70
C VAL A 54 -1.64 -2.52 1.70
N GLY A 55 -0.59 -3.33 1.48
CA GLY A 55 0.45 -3.05 0.49
C GLY A 55 -0.13 -2.83 -0.91
N LYS A 56 -1.08 -3.67 -1.32
CA LYS A 56 -1.82 -3.54 -2.60
C LYS A 56 -2.60 -2.22 -2.68
N VAL A 57 -3.26 -1.81 -1.60
CA VAL A 57 -4.00 -0.54 -1.55
C VAL A 57 -3.06 0.66 -1.68
N ILE A 58 -1.92 0.65 -0.96
CA ILE A 58 -0.95 1.74 -0.98
C ILE A 58 -0.32 1.86 -2.37
N ASP A 59 0.14 0.75 -2.96
CA ASP A 59 0.73 0.72 -4.29
C ASP A 59 -0.23 1.32 -5.34
N LYS A 60 -1.49 0.87 -5.36
CA LYS A 60 -2.49 1.42 -6.26
C LYS A 60 -2.69 2.92 -6.05
N LYS A 61 -2.87 3.36 -4.81
CA LYS A 61 -3.13 4.78 -4.50
C LYS A 61 -1.95 5.69 -4.81
N LEU A 62 -0.71 5.25 -4.61
CA LEU A 62 0.47 6.00 -5.00
C LEU A 62 0.51 6.20 -6.52
N SER A 63 0.18 5.16 -7.29
CA SER A 63 0.05 5.24 -8.76
C SER A 63 -1.05 6.23 -9.17
N ASP A 64 -2.26 6.11 -8.59
CA ASP A 64 -3.41 6.95 -8.93
C ASP A 64 -3.13 8.45 -8.65
N LEU A 65 -2.31 8.72 -7.64
CA LEU A 65 -1.91 10.07 -7.22
C LEU A 65 -0.64 10.59 -7.93
N GLY A 66 -0.20 9.91 -8.99
CA GLY A 66 0.86 10.37 -9.91
C GLY A 66 2.24 9.80 -9.65
N GLY A 67 2.40 8.93 -8.66
CA GLY A 67 3.68 8.28 -8.37
C GLY A 67 4.11 7.36 -9.51
N SER A 68 5.42 7.28 -9.74
CA SER A 68 6.02 6.33 -10.67
C SER A 68 6.53 5.09 -9.93
N ARG A 69 6.11 3.89 -10.33
CA ARG A 69 6.63 2.64 -9.76
C ARG A 69 8.08 2.44 -10.20
N ALA A 70 9.00 2.48 -9.25
CA ALA A 70 10.40 2.12 -9.45
C ALA A 70 10.59 0.60 -9.53
N LEU A 71 9.82 -0.14 -8.74
CA LEU A 71 9.77 -1.60 -8.72
C LEU A 71 8.31 -2.07 -8.61
N PRO A 72 7.98 -3.26 -9.13
CA PRO A 72 6.70 -3.90 -8.86
C PRO A 72 6.48 -4.09 -7.35
N LEU A 73 5.22 -4.07 -6.92
CA LEU A 73 4.85 -4.47 -5.56
C LEU A 73 5.41 -5.87 -5.28
N ALA A 74 6.13 -6.00 -4.17
CA ALA A 74 6.57 -7.27 -3.64
C ALA A 74 5.79 -7.61 -2.37
N CYS A 75 5.65 -8.91 -2.10
CA CYS A 75 5.06 -9.45 -0.90
C CYS A 75 6.06 -10.35 -0.19
N ALA A 76 6.35 -10.05 1.07
CA ALA A 76 7.04 -10.99 1.96
C ALA A 76 5.98 -11.82 2.66
N ASP A 77 6.09 -13.13 2.53
CA ASP A 77 5.21 -14.10 3.16
C ASP A 77 5.86 -14.58 4.47
N GLU A 78 5.15 -14.48 5.58
CA GLU A 78 5.57 -15.01 6.88
C GLU A 78 5.39 -16.53 6.96
N ALA A 79 4.53 -17.12 6.11
CA ALA A 79 4.24 -18.55 6.13
C ALA A 79 5.36 -19.44 5.56
N THR A 80 6.44 -18.86 5.01
CA THR A 80 7.54 -19.56 4.32
C THR A 80 8.90 -19.11 4.83
#